data_AF-A0A5E4CCS6-F1
#
_entry.id   AF-A0A5E4CCS6-F1
#
_cell.length_a   1.000
_cell.length_b   1.000
_cell.length_c   1.000
_cell.angle_alpha   90.00
_cell.angle_beta   90.00
_cell.angle_gamma   90.00
#
_symmetry.space_group_name_H-M   'P 1'
#
loop_
_entity.id
_entity.type
_entity.pdbx_description
1 polymer ?
#
loop_
_entity_poly.entity_id
_entity_poly.type
_entity_poly.pdbx_seq_one_letter_code
_entity_poly.pdbx_strand_id
1 'polypeptide(L)' 'SKYYSKQEADFQSNWALLVDYLAPSLFPTTLDRVCEFQKGLPPRTLVSGDPAHFISDFTDLQNKVLLGLKFLHIMHKYS' A
#
# COMPACT_ATOMS: atom_id res chain seq x y z
N SER A 1 4.85 12.18 10.05
CA SER A 1 3.45 12.46 9.71
C SER A 1 2.78 13.25 10.84
N LYS A 2 2.74 14.59 10.76
CA LYS A 2 2.01 15.43 11.74
C LYS A 2 0.58 15.75 11.29
N TYR A 3 0.26 15.46 10.02
CA TYR A 3 -0.99 15.87 9.36
C TYR A 3 -1.87 14.72 8.90
N TYR A 4 -1.35 13.48 8.86
CA TYR A 4 -2.12 12.31 8.43
C TYR A 4 -2.43 11.40 9.61
N SER A 5 -3.51 10.63 9.47
CA SER A 5 -3.83 9.53 10.40
C SER A 5 -2.65 8.56 10.50
N LYS A 6 -2.60 7.81 11.59
CA LYS A 6 -1.58 6.76 11.73
C LYS A 6 -1.68 5.74 10.60
N GLN A 7 -2.90 5.34 10.24
CA GLN A 7 -3.18 4.39 9.17
C GLN A 7 -2.62 4.86 7.83
N GLU A 8 -2.82 6.13 7.49
CA GLU A 8 -2.30 6.71 6.26
C GLU A 8 -0.77 6.81 6.29
N ALA A 9 -0.19 7.22 7.42
CA ALA A 9 1.26 7.29 7.57
C ALA A 9 1.93 5.92 7.45
N ASP A 10 1.32 4.88 8.03
CA ASP A 10 1.78 3.50 7.94
C ASP A 10 1.67 3.01 6.49
N PHE A 11 0.55 3.29 5.80
CA PHE A 11 0.39 2.98 4.38
C PHE A 11 1.46 3.65 3.52
N GLN A 12 1.70 4.95 3.70
CA GLN A 12 2.73 5.69 2.95
C GLN A 12 4.12 5.07 3.15
N SER A 13 4.45 4.69 4.37
CA SER A 13 5.75 4.08 4.70
C SER A 13 5.90 2.70 4.05
N ASN A 14 4.85 1.88 4.11
CA ASN A 14 4.87 0.54 3.50
C ASN A 14 4.89 0.60 1.96
N TRP A 15 4.19 1.58 1.38
CA TRP A 15 4.17 1.81 -0.05
C TRP A 15 5.54 2.25 -0.58
N ALA A 16 6.18 3.22 0.10
CA ALA A 16 7.53 3.64 -0.24
C ALA A 16 8.52 2.46 -0.24
N LEU A 17 8.43 1.61 0.79
CA LEU A 17 9.24 0.40 0.88
C LEU A 17 8.98 -0.55 -0.31
N LEU A 18 7.73 -0.76 -0.72
CA LEU A 18 7.44 -1.57 -1.91
C LEU A 18 8.10 -0.98 -3.17
N VAL A 19 8.02 0.33 -3.35
CA VAL A 19 8.65 1.02 -4.50
C VAL A 19 10.17 0.82 -4.49
N ASP A 20 10.81 0.91 -3.32
CA ASP A 20 12.25 0.65 -3.17
C ASP A 20 12.63 -0.79 -3.53
N TYR A 21 11.78 -1.77 -3.21
CA TYR A 21 11.99 -3.17 -3.64
C TYR A 21 11.74 -3.38 -5.14
N LEU A 22 10.84 -2.61 -5.75
CA LEU A 22 10.53 -2.71 -7.17
C LEU A 22 11.59 -2.02 -8.05
N ALA A 23 12.22 -0.94 -7.58
CA ALA A 23 13.16 -0.15 -8.37
C ALA A 23 14.33 -0.98 -8.95
N PRO A 24 15.02 -1.87 -8.19
CA PRO A 24 16.08 -2.71 -8.74
C PRO A 24 15.61 -3.71 -9.79
N SER A 25 14.33 -4.09 -9.77
CA SER A 25 13.76 -5.03 -10.74
C SER A 25 13.51 -4.42 -12.13
N LEU A 26 13.75 -3.11 -12.30
CA LEU A 26 13.44 -2.36 -13.52
C LEU A 26 12.00 -2.61 -13.97
N PHE A 27 11.08 -2.62 -13.00
CA PHE A 27 9.69 -2.95 -13.25
C PHE A 27 9.11 -2.02 -14.34
N PRO A 28 8.47 -2.55 -15.41
CA PRO A 28 7.97 -1.71 -16.48
C PRO A 28 6.87 -0.75 -15.99
N THR A 29 7.15 0.54 -16.06
CA THR A 29 6.21 1.63 -15.72
C THR A 29 5.41 2.10 -16.94
N THR A 30 5.05 1.16 -17.82
CA THR A 30 4.20 1.45 -18.98
C THR A 30 2.78 1.81 -18.53
N LEU A 31 2.07 2.59 -19.34
CA LEU A 31 0.72 3.10 -19.01
C LEU A 31 -0.24 1.98 -18.61
N ASP A 32 -0.31 0.89 -19.39
CA ASP A 32 -1.21 -0.23 -19.11
C ASP A 32 -0.90 -0.90 -17.77
N ARG A 33 0.39 -1.10 -17.46
CA ARG A 33 0.79 -1.69 -16.17
C ARG A 33 0.47 -0.77 -15.01
N VAL A 34 0.81 0.51 -15.12
CA VAL A 34 0.53 1.49 -14.06
C VAL A 34 -0.98 1.60 -13.81
N CYS A 35 -1.80 1.58 -14.87
CA CYS A 35 -3.26 1.59 -14.77
C CYS A 35 -3.79 0.38 -13.97
N GLU A 36 -3.27 -0.82 -14.23
CA GLU A 36 -3.65 -2.01 -13.44
C GLU A 36 -3.20 -1.89 -11.97
N PHE A 37 -2.02 -1.35 -11.71
CA PHE A 37 -1.54 -1.13 -10.32
C PHE A 37 -2.43 -0.12 -9.57
N GLN A 38 -2.87 0.95 -10.24
CA GLN A 38 -3.73 1.97 -9.63
C GLN A 38 -5.06 1.40 -9.14
N LYS A 39 -5.59 0.34 -9.77
CA LYS A 39 -6.82 -0.33 -9.30
C LYS A 39 -6.67 -0.96 -7.92
N GLY A 40 -5.46 -1.31 -7.51
CA GLY A 40 -5.15 -1.87 -6.20
C GLY A 40 -4.88 -0.82 -5.10
N LEU A 41 -4.81 0.46 -5.45
CA LEU A 41 -4.58 1.52 -4.48
C LEU A 41 -5.84 1.88 -3.70
N PRO A 42 -5.70 2.34 -2.44
CA PRO A 42 -6.80 2.93 -1.71
C PRO A 42 -7.49 4.04 -2.53
N PRO A 43 -8.82 4.02 -2.66
CA PRO A 43 -9.55 5.02 -3.44
C PRO A 43 -9.70 6.35 -2.69
N ARG A 44 -9.35 6.37 -1.40
CA ARG A 44 -9.33 7.55 -0.51
C ARG A 44 -8.20 7.44 0.50
N THR A 45 -7.83 8.56 1.10
CA THR A 45 -6.93 8.62 2.26
C THR A 45 -7.48 7.76 3.41
N LEU A 46 -6.59 7.05 4.10
CA LEU A 46 -6.93 6.25 5.26
C LEU A 46 -7.15 7.15 6.48
N VAL A 47 -8.20 6.87 7.25
CA VAL A 47 -8.59 7.67 8.40
C VAL A 47 -8.47 6.88 9.70
N SER A 48 -8.49 7.62 10.81
CA SER A 48 -8.52 7.00 12.14
C SER A 48 -9.85 6.26 12.33
N GLY A 49 -9.79 4.93 12.30
CA GLY A 49 -10.97 4.05 12.38
C GLY A 49 -11.01 3.00 11.28
N ASP A 50 -10.25 3.19 10.20
CA ASP A 50 -10.10 2.17 9.17
C ASP A 50 -9.45 0.91 9.78
N PRO A 51 -10.09 -0.28 9.66
CA PRO A 51 -9.56 -1.48 10.28
C PRO A 51 -8.27 -1.92 9.59
N ALA A 52 -7.29 -2.35 10.38
CA ALA A 52 -5.96 -2.72 9.89
C ALA A 52 -5.92 -4.00 9.02
N HIS A 53 -7.04 -4.72 8.90
CA HIS A 53 -7.10 -6.00 8.19
C HIS A 53 -8.13 -6.03 7.06
N PHE A 54 -9.15 -5.18 7.10
CA PHE A 54 -10.21 -5.16 6.10
C PHE A 54 -11.04 -3.89 6.21
N ILE A 55 -11.11 -3.10 5.13
CA ILE A 55 -11.97 -1.92 5.03
C ILE A 55 -13.17 -2.31 4.18
N SER A 56 -14.38 -2.19 4.73
CA SER A 56 -15.64 -2.62 4.08
C SER A 56 -15.90 -1.91 2.74
N ASP A 57 -15.46 -0.67 2.64
CA ASP A 57 -15.71 0.19 1.48
C ASP A 57 -14.69 -0.06 0.36
N PHE A 58 -13.73 -0.96 0.58
CA PHE A 58 -12.65 -1.26 -0.37
C PHE A 58 -12.94 -2.59 -1.07
N THR A 59 -12.49 -2.69 -2.31
CA THR A 59 -12.54 -3.95 -3.06
C THR A 59 -11.59 -4.99 -2.45
N ASP A 60 -11.83 -6.27 -2.76
CA ASP A 60 -10.94 -7.36 -2.36
C ASP A 60 -9.49 -7.13 -2.82
N LEU A 61 -9.29 -6.57 -4.01
CA LEU A 61 -7.97 -6.27 -4.53
C LEU A 61 -7.25 -5.23 -3.67
N GLN A 62 -7.93 -4.14 -3.33
CA GLN A 62 -7.37 -3.07 -2.49
C GLN A 62 -7.01 -3.57 -1.09
N ASN A 63 -7.91 -4.36 -0.48
CA ASN A 63 -7.63 -4.97 0.83
C ASN A 63 -6.44 -5.96 0.77
N LYS A 64 -6.33 -6.77 -0.31
CA LYS A 64 -5.18 -7.66 -0.51
C LYS A 64 -3.87 -6.90 -0.67
N VAL A 65 -3.86 -5.78 -1.40
CA VAL A 65 -2.67 -4.93 -1.55
C VAL A 65 -2.25 -4.34 -0.20
N LEU A 66 -3.18 -3.80 0.59
CA LEU A 66 -2.89 -3.29 1.93
C LEU A 66 -2.28 -4.35 2.84
N LEU A 67 -2.84 -5.56 2.83
CA LEU A 67 -2.29 -6.69 3.58
C LEU A 67 -0.89 -7.05 3.09
N GLY A 68 -0.68 -7.16 1.78
CA GLY A 68 0.63 -7.46 1.18
C GLY A 68 1.71 -6.45 1.56
N LEU A 69 1.37 -5.15 1.53
CA LEU A 69 2.25 -4.06 1.96
C LEU A 69 2.63 -4.18 3.46
N LYS A 70 1.65 -4.50 4.31
CA LYS A 70 1.90 -4.73 5.74
C LYS A 70 2.81 -5.94 5.95
N PHE A 71 2.60 -7.04 5.23
CA PHE A 71 3.47 -8.21 5.30
C PHE A 71 4.89 -7.91 4.85
N LEU A 72 5.07 -7.19 3.74
CA LEU A 72 6.38 -6.74 3.26
C LEU A 72 7.11 -5.92 4.33
N HIS A 73 6.42 -4.97 4.97
CA HIS A 73 7.00 -4.16 6.03
C HIS A 73 7.42 -4.99 7.24
N ILE A 74 6.60 -5.96 7.65
CA ILE A 74 6.95 -6.89 8.73
C ILE A 74 8.21 -7.68 8.34
N MET A 75 8.25 -8.26 7.13
CA MET A 75 9.42 -9.00 6.67
C MET A 75 10.68 -8.15 6.65
N HIS A 76 10.60 -6.91 6.13
CA HIS A 76 11.74 -5.99 6.10
C HIS A 76 12.23 -5.61 7.51
N LYS A 77 11.32 -5.44 8.46
CA LYS A 77 11.67 -5.11 9.85
C LYS A 77 12.38 -6.24 10.59
N TYR A 78 12.10 -7.49 10.24
CA TYR A 78 12.66 -8.68 10.89
C TYR A 78 13.74 -9.39 10.06
N SER A 79 14.14 -8.82 8.92
CA SER A 79 15.28 -9.25 8.11
C SER A 79 16.57 -8.58 8.56
#